data_AF-A0A8T1UEA2-F1
#
_entry.id   AF-A0A8T1UEA2-F1
#
_cell.length_a   1.000
_cell.length_b   1.000
_cell.length_c   1.000
_cell.angle_alpha   90.00
_cell.angle_beta   90.00
_cell.angle_gamma   90.00
#
_symmetry.space_group_name_H-M   'P 1'
#
loop_
_entity.id
_entity.type
_entity.pdbx_description
1 polymer ?
#
loop_
_entity_poly.entity_id
_entity_poly.type
_entity_poly.pdbx_seq_one_letter_code
_entity_poly.pdbx_strand_id
1 'polypeptide(L)'
;MKCSSSSSSSLLRLSDLLPELSVSDEDQEMLRDLASNLVTHNLEQSNMLLVTKKGFPKSNTGQWKEMRRKDGLRIYRERPGSTRSKTPFTPSLLLLGTVDGTVEDVMYGVVANTDAAMKINSTYVNDGMLDTKILCELVEPSREDPFCHAGIKWKLFSDRDYVSLDTTGILCFSNGERIGDSILISNIICSGLLASTVSTIRAAEAVISRLERHNPRYLRVVRAHSIPMKAQDLAHYYIPPKLNLSESDVGSLRELADTLVTHNIESYRALLVSSDGHADARQWKELRRKDDIRVYKERPAAYATSGSTLPRLPSLLLLGTVVGKLEDVMFVAAAATDEQMKLTSRCLQDGVLDSKVLQSIVRPTDDHPFRHVGVKWRLHDARDYVCLDTTGIATSCNGEQLGFSISHSVAFAKIPSLDKFGIERANMSVCCLFRQKTPETVECYARGFFDFRSNSNELLNTLSMNAVATQWLSFSRYVVCADMKKLVWRMRKNWGLPVNGPMAIEPVDEHATQSANVEKSSNGCSVCNRSHGFSLRRTCKICQRGVCSSCNVKKLVCVLAPDRRTVLDKKRSFCTMCMYEVTRSDAVSIARDEIRELQSPEPQDDEPETTADERIASIDKTST
;
A
#
# COMPACT_ATOMS: atom_id res chain seq x y z
N MET A 1 1.34 50.89 23.60
CA MET A 1 1.35 49.42 23.86
C MET A 1 1.16 48.72 22.53
N LYS A 2 2.16 47.94 22.09
CA LYS A 2 2.21 47.31 20.76
C LYS A 2 1.39 46.02 20.76
N CYS A 3 0.42 45.90 19.85
CA CYS A 3 -0.15 44.63 19.44
C CYS A 3 0.89 43.84 18.65
N SER A 4 1.27 42.66 19.12
CA SER A 4 2.01 41.66 18.35
C SER A 4 1.01 40.69 17.74
N SER A 5 0.81 40.82 16.43
CA SER A 5 0.14 39.86 15.56
C SER A 5 0.90 38.53 15.54
N SER A 6 0.34 37.47 16.13
CA SER A 6 0.82 36.11 15.91
C SER A 6 0.27 35.62 14.56
N SER A 7 1.14 35.58 13.56
CA SER A 7 0.92 35.07 12.23
C SER A 7 0.38 33.64 12.26
N SER A 8 -0.78 33.42 11.63
CA SER A 8 -1.30 32.10 11.30
C SER A 8 -0.34 31.38 10.36
N SER A 9 0.30 30.32 10.83
CA SER A 9 1.04 29.40 9.97
C SER A 9 0.02 28.50 9.24
N SER A 10 -0.43 28.92 8.06
CA SER A 10 -1.10 28.04 7.11
C SER A 10 -0.10 26.96 6.67
N LEU A 11 -0.47 25.69 6.81
CA LEU A 11 0.27 24.55 6.26
C LEU A 11 0.37 24.74 4.74
N LEU A 12 1.59 24.97 4.24
CA LEU A 12 1.85 25.25 2.82
C LEU A 12 1.69 23.97 2.00
N ARG A 13 0.68 23.87 1.13
CA ARG A 13 0.62 22.80 0.11
C ARG A 13 1.71 23.05 -0.93
N LEU A 14 2.21 22.00 -1.58
CA LEU A 14 3.17 22.18 -2.69
C LEU A 14 2.56 23.04 -3.80
N SER A 15 1.28 22.82 -4.11
CA SER A 15 0.50 23.71 -4.98
C SER A 15 0.53 25.18 -4.54
N ASP A 16 0.52 25.45 -3.23
CA ASP A 16 0.50 26.81 -2.68
C ASP A 16 1.88 27.48 -2.75
N LEU A 17 2.95 26.69 -2.94
CA LEU A 17 4.32 27.15 -3.17
C LEU A 17 4.64 27.38 -4.64
N LEU A 18 3.79 26.90 -5.55
CA LEU A 18 3.96 27.10 -6.99
C LEU A 18 3.60 28.56 -7.35
N PRO A 19 4.54 29.33 -7.93
CA PRO A 19 4.24 30.68 -8.37
C PRO A 19 3.20 30.66 -9.51
N GLU A 20 2.61 31.80 -9.80
CA GLU A 20 1.80 31.96 -11.01
C GLU A 20 2.67 31.76 -12.25
N LEU A 21 2.18 30.99 -13.21
CA LEU A 21 2.87 30.72 -14.47
C LEU A 21 2.57 31.86 -15.44
N SER A 22 3.58 32.65 -15.81
CA SER A 22 3.43 33.63 -16.87
C SER A 22 3.67 32.99 -18.23
N VAL A 23 2.67 33.04 -19.11
CA VAL A 23 2.71 32.57 -20.50
C VAL A 23 2.36 33.75 -21.40
N SER A 24 3.20 34.05 -22.40
CA SER A 24 2.94 35.13 -23.35
C SER A 24 1.75 34.81 -24.25
N ASP A 25 1.07 35.83 -24.79
CA ASP A 25 -0.07 35.62 -25.70
C ASP A 25 0.31 34.76 -26.93
N GLU A 26 1.52 34.94 -27.45
CA GLU A 26 2.08 34.14 -28.55
C GLU A 26 2.26 32.67 -28.16
N ASP A 27 2.83 32.36 -26.98
CA ASP A 27 2.98 30.99 -26.50
C ASP A 27 1.62 30.37 -26.13
N GLN A 28 0.65 31.16 -25.63
CA GLN A 28 -0.71 30.69 -25.39
C GLN A 28 -1.42 30.30 -26.69
N GLU A 29 -1.27 31.09 -27.76
CA GLU A 29 -1.82 30.79 -29.08
C GLU A 29 -1.20 29.52 -29.66
N MET A 30 0.13 29.39 -29.61
CA MET A 30 0.81 28.16 -30.03
C MET A 30 0.36 26.92 -29.23
N LEU A 31 0.10 27.06 -27.93
CA LEU A 31 -0.38 25.95 -27.09
C LEU A 31 -1.83 25.56 -27.40
N ARG A 32 -2.68 26.52 -27.76
CA ARG A 32 -4.04 26.25 -28.24
C ARG A 32 -4.02 25.50 -29.58
N ASP A 33 -3.19 25.96 -30.52
CA ASP A 33 -3.01 25.29 -31.81
C ASP A 33 -2.47 23.87 -31.63
N LEU A 34 -1.50 23.71 -30.72
CA LEU A 34 -0.97 22.41 -30.34
C LEU A 34 -2.09 21.49 -29.81
N ALA A 35 -2.90 21.95 -28.87
CA ALA A 35 -4.03 21.18 -28.33
C ALA A 35 -4.98 20.71 -29.44
N SER A 36 -5.39 21.61 -30.34
CA SER A 36 -6.29 21.30 -31.46
C SER A 36 -5.69 20.28 -32.45
N ASN A 37 -4.41 20.46 -32.80
CA ASN A 37 -3.70 19.54 -33.69
C ASN A 37 -3.58 18.13 -33.10
N LEU A 38 -3.39 18.03 -31.78
CA LEU A 38 -3.30 16.74 -31.08
C LEU A 38 -4.63 16.01 -31.07
N VAL A 39 -5.76 16.72 -30.89
CA VAL A 39 -7.10 16.14 -30.98
C VAL A 39 -7.32 15.54 -32.36
N THR A 40 -7.03 16.32 -33.41
CA THR A 40 -7.18 15.88 -34.81
C THR A 40 -6.31 14.65 -35.11
N HIS A 41 -5.03 14.68 -34.73
CA HIS A 41 -4.13 13.56 -34.99
C HIS A 41 -4.51 12.30 -34.21
N ASN A 42 -4.91 12.40 -32.94
CA ASN A 42 -5.33 11.23 -32.16
C ASN A 42 -6.64 10.63 -32.68
N LEU A 43 -7.55 11.47 -33.21
CA LEU A 43 -8.75 11.00 -33.89
C LEU A 43 -8.41 10.23 -35.17
N GLU A 44 -7.48 10.73 -35.99
CA GLU A 44 -6.99 10.01 -37.17
C GLU A 44 -6.35 8.67 -36.79
N GLN A 45 -5.50 8.63 -35.76
CA GLN A 45 -4.91 7.39 -35.25
C GLN A 45 -5.97 6.41 -34.75
N SER A 46 -7.01 6.90 -34.05
CA SER A 46 -8.14 6.10 -33.60
C SER A 46 -8.87 5.45 -34.79
N ASN A 47 -9.11 6.22 -35.86
CA ASN A 47 -9.76 5.72 -37.08
C ASN A 47 -8.91 4.69 -37.83
N MET A 48 -7.58 4.76 -37.71
CA MET A 48 -6.64 3.82 -38.32
C MET A 48 -6.49 2.51 -37.50
N LEU A 49 -6.97 2.46 -36.25
CA LEU A 49 -6.91 1.26 -35.42
C LEU A 49 -7.86 0.18 -35.95
N LEU A 50 -7.29 -0.91 -36.48
CA LEU A 50 -8.05 -2.07 -36.91
C LEU A 50 -8.66 -2.83 -35.73
N VAL A 51 -9.92 -2.53 -35.41
CA VAL A 51 -10.72 -3.26 -34.42
C VAL A 51 -11.59 -4.35 -35.06
N THR A 52 -11.91 -5.37 -34.26
CA THR A 52 -12.87 -6.43 -34.57
C THR A 52 -14.30 -5.89 -34.45
N LYS A 53 -15.30 -6.62 -34.97
CA LYS A 53 -16.73 -6.29 -34.79
C LYS A 53 -17.18 -6.18 -33.32
N LYS A 54 -16.37 -6.65 -32.37
CA LYS A 54 -16.60 -6.55 -30.93
C LYS A 54 -15.79 -5.42 -30.25
N GLY A 55 -15.14 -4.55 -31.03
CA GLY A 55 -14.41 -3.38 -30.51
C GLY A 55 -12.99 -3.68 -29.97
N PHE A 56 -12.39 -4.82 -30.30
CA PHE A 56 -11.05 -5.21 -29.82
C PHE A 56 -10.00 -5.22 -30.93
N PRO A 57 -8.70 -4.98 -30.66
CA PRO A 57 -7.66 -5.01 -31.68
C PRO A 57 -7.64 -6.37 -32.40
N LYS A 58 -7.52 -6.38 -33.73
CA LYS A 58 -7.43 -7.65 -34.47
C LYS A 58 -6.17 -8.42 -34.06
N SER A 59 -6.35 -9.63 -33.51
CA SER A 59 -5.27 -10.44 -32.91
C SER A 59 -4.20 -10.95 -33.88
N ASN A 60 -4.41 -10.81 -35.20
CA ASN A 60 -3.53 -11.35 -36.23
C ASN A 60 -2.21 -10.57 -36.40
N THR A 61 -2.08 -9.38 -35.85
CA THR A 61 -0.87 -8.54 -36.01
C THR A 61 0.22 -8.85 -34.98
N GLY A 62 -0.10 -9.51 -33.87
CA GLY A 62 0.85 -9.79 -32.79
C GLY A 62 1.40 -8.55 -32.07
N GLN A 63 1.02 -7.34 -32.50
CA GLN A 63 1.50 -6.05 -32.01
C GLN A 63 1.02 -5.74 -30.59
N TRP A 64 -0.21 -6.14 -30.24
CA TRP A 64 -0.82 -5.81 -28.95
C TRP A 64 -0.90 -7.02 -28.02
N LYS A 65 -0.45 -6.86 -26.76
CA LYS A 65 -0.57 -7.86 -25.70
C LYS A 65 -1.58 -7.40 -24.66
N GLU A 66 -2.66 -8.16 -24.46
CA GLU A 66 -3.58 -7.91 -23.35
C GLU A 66 -2.84 -8.06 -22.01
N MET A 67 -2.89 -7.01 -21.18
CA MET A 67 -2.27 -6.97 -19.86
C MET A 67 -3.28 -7.23 -18.75
N ARG A 68 -4.47 -6.63 -18.87
CA ARG A 68 -5.48 -6.64 -17.82
C ARG A 68 -6.87 -6.51 -18.41
N ARG A 69 -7.85 -7.13 -17.75
CA ARG A 69 -9.28 -7.00 -18.03
C ARG A 69 -10.03 -6.78 -16.72
N LYS A 70 -10.93 -5.79 -16.70
CA LYS A 70 -11.78 -5.48 -15.55
C LYS A 70 -13.04 -4.73 -16.04
N ASP A 71 -14.22 -5.15 -15.60
CA ASP A 71 -15.49 -4.44 -15.79
C ASP A 71 -15.74 -3.96 -17.23
N GLY A 72 -15.61 -4.87 -18.21
CA GLY A 72 -15.80 -4.53 -19.65
C GLY A 72 -14.60 -3.84 -20.32
N LEU A 73 -13.67 -3.28 -19.55
CA LEU A 73 -12.45 -2.63 -20.03
C LEU A 73 -11.27 -3.60 -20.15
N ARG A 74 -10.40 -3.34 -21.13
CA ARG A 74 -9.18 -4.11 -21.41
C ARG A 74 -8.01 -3.19 -21.70
N ILE A 75 -6.87 -3.46 -21.07
CA ILE A 75 -5.62 -2.75 -21.29
C ILE A 75 -4.69 -3.64 -22.11
N TYR A 76 -4.17 -3.09 -23.20
CA TYR A 76 -3.17 -3.70 -24.05
C TYR A 76 -1.87 -2.91 -23.97
N ARG A 77 -0.75 -3.62 -24.10
CA ARG A 77 0.58 -3.04 -24.27
C ARG A 77 1.14 -3.40 -25.63
N GLU A 78 1.74 -2.42 -26.29
CA GLU A 78 2.43 -2.60 -27.54
C GLU A 78 3.69 -3.45 -27.35
N ARG A 79 3.88 -4.40 -28.27
CA ARG A 79 5.09 -5.22 -28.39
C ARG A 79 6.04 -4.57 -29.39
N PRO A 80 7.36 -4.64 -29.13
CA PRO A 80 8.34 -4.19 -30.11
C PRO A 80 8.19 -4.99 -31.41
N GLY A 81 8.16 -4.28 -32.54
CA GLY A 81 8.22 -4.88 -33.87
C GLY A 81 9.53 -5.63 -34.10
N SER A 82 9.56 -6.53 -35.09
CA SER A 82 10.75 -7.34 -35.39
C SER A 82 11.93 -6.54 -35.99
N THR A 83 11.71 -5.27 -36.35
CA THR A 83 12.73 -4.39 -36.91
C THR A 83 13.54 -3.71 -35.81
N ARG A 84 14.83 -4.03 -35.80
CA ARG A 84 15.83 -3.56 -34.83
C ARG A 84 16.18 -2.09 -35.09
N SER A 85 15.32 -1.17 -34.67
CA SER A 85 15.65 0.27 -34.62
C SER A 85 16.73 0.53 -33.57
N LYS A 86 17.64 1.48 -33.84
CA LYS A 86 18.64 1.97 -32.85
C LYS A 86 18.02 2.92 -31.80
N THR A 87 16.76 3.32 -31.96
CA THR A 87 16.06 4.18 -31.00
C THR A 87 15.50 3.37 -29.83
N PRO A 88 15.49 3.92 -28.59
CA PRO A 88 14.82 3.30 -27.46
C PRO A 88 13.35 3.01 -27.81
N PHE A 89 12.90 1.78 -27.57
CA PHE A 89 11.50 1.41 -27.78
C PHE A 89 10.67 1.82 -26.57
N THR A 90 9.80 2.81 -26.76
CA THR A 90 8.83 3.25 -25.75
C THR A 90 7.48 2.57 -26.04
N PRO A 91 7.01 1.63 -25.20
CA PRO A 91 5.78 0.90 -25.47
C PRO A 91 4.53 1.76 -25.24
N SER A 92 3.61 1.78 -26.21
CA SER A 92 2.29 2.39 -26.03
C SER A 92 1.33 1.49 -25.23
N LEU A 93 0.42 2.13 -24.49
CA LEU A 93 -0.71 1.48 -23.83
C LEU A 93 -2.01 1.85 -24.55
N LEU A 94 -2.89 0.86 -24.74
CA LEU A 94 -4.19 1.03 -25.37
C LEU A 94 -5.26 0.49 -24.41
N LEU A 95 -6.21 1.33 -24.03
CA LEU A 95 -7.39 0.96 -23.23
C LEU A 95 -8.60 0.89 -24.16
N LEU A 96 -9.31 -0.23 -24.18
CA LEU A 96 -10.54 -0.41 -24.97
C LEU A 96 -11.61 -1.11 -24.15
N GLY A 97 -12.86 -0.69 -24.32
CA GLY A 97 -14.02 -1.33 -23.75
C GLY A 97 -15.25 -0.43 -23.77
N THR A 98 -16.24 -0.80 -22.98
CA THR A 98 -17.52 -0.08 -22.85
C THR A 98 -17.78 0.22 -21.39
N VAL A 99 -18.35 1.39 -21.13
CA VAL A 99 -18.79 1.84 -19.80
C VAL A 99 -20.27 2.18 -19.91
N ASP A 100 -21.05 1.90 -18.85
CA ASP A 100 -22.46 2.26 -18.79
C ASP A 100 -22.59 3.78 -18.59
N GLY A 101 -23.36 4.44 -19.47
CA GLY A 101 -23.59 5.89 -19.41
C GLY A 101 -23.59 6.54 -20.79
N THR A 102 -23.76 7.86 -20.82
CA THR A 102 -23.61 8.71 -22.02
C THR A 102 -22.18 9.25 -22.14
N VAL A 103 -21.83 9.79 -23.31
CA VAL A 103 -20.53 10.47 -23.50
C VAL A 103 -20.42 11.66 -22.56
N GLU A 104 -21.52 12.38 -22.33
CA GLU A 104 -21.59 13.50 -21.40
C GLU A 104 -21.31 13.09 -19.96
N ASP A 105 -21.84 11.94 -19.51
CA ASP A 105 -21.58 11.42 -18.15
C ASP A 105 -20.09 11.12 -17.95
N VAL A 106 -19.45 10.53 -18.96
CA VAL A 106 -18.01 10.25 -18.95
C VAL A 106 -17.23 11.55 -18.97
N MET A 107 -17.57 12.48 -19.85
CA MET A 107 -16.86 13.76 -19.98
C MET A 107 -17.01 14.63 -18.73
N TYR A 108 -18.15 14.59 -18.03
CA TYR A 108 -18.31 15.26 -16.75
C TYR A 108 -17.35 14.73 -15.67
N GLY A 109 -17.06 13.43 -15.68
CA GLY A 109 -16.06 12.83 -14.79
C GLY A 109 -14.60 13.11 -15.21
N VAL A 110 -14.36 13.48 -16.46
CA VAL A 110 -13.03 13.75 -17.02
C VAL A 110 -12.66 15.23 -16.90
N VAL A 111 -13.61 16.12 -17.19
CA VAL A 111 -13.38 17.57 -17.17
C VAL A 111 -13.19 18.04 -15.74
N ALA A 112 -11.97 18.48 -15.45
CA ALA A 112 -11.58 19.05 -14.17
C ALA A 112 -10.83 20.35 -14.44
N ASN A 113 -11.59 21.43 -14.56
CA ASN A 113 -11.12 22.78 -14.90
C ASN A 113 -10.88 23.67 -13.67
N THR A 114 -10.98 23.12 -12.45
CA THR A 114 -10.60 23.82 -11.22
C THR A 114 -9.71 22.94 -10.35
N ASP A 115 -8.86 23.55 -9.52
CA ASP A 115 -8.03 22.83 -8.55
C ASP A 115 -8.86 21.90 -7.64
N ALA A 116 -10.05 22.37 -7.24
CA ALA A 116 -10.97 21.59 -6.42
C ALA A 116 -11.53 20.39 -7.19
N ALA A 117 -11.98 20.59 -8.43
CA ALA A 117 -12.49 19.51 -9.28
C ALA A 117 -11.43 18.45 -9.56
N MET A 118 -10.18 18.85 -9.85
CA MET A 118 -9.07 17.91 -10.07
C MET A 118 -8.82 17.03 -8.85
N LYS A 119 -8.83 17.63 -7.65
CA LYS A 119 -8.64 16.91 -6.38
C LYS A 119 -9.78 15.95 -6.08
N ILE A 120 -11.02 16.38 -6.32
CA ILE A 120 -12.21 15.52 -6.15
C ILE A 120 -12.13 14.31 -7.09
N ASN A 121 -11.83 14.54 -8.37
CA ASN A 121 -11.79 13.48 -9.37
C ASN A 121 -10.69 12.47 -9.08
N SER A 122 -9.45 12.93 -8.81
CA SER A 122 -8.34 12.05 -8.46
C SER A 122 -8.64 11.18 -7.23
N THR A 123 -9.25 11.77 -6.20
CA THR A 123 -9.61 11.05 -4.97
C THR A 123 -10.68 9.98 -5.22
N TYR A 124 -11.71 10.31 -5.99
CA TYR A 124 -12.81 9.39 -6.27
C TYR A 124 -12.38 8.24 -7.18
N VAL A 125 -11.61 8.55 -8.23
CA VAL A 125 -11.07 7.56 -9.18
C VAL A 125 -9.93 6.76 -8.55
N ASN A 126 -9.30 7.28 -7.49
CA ASN A 126 -8.16 6.70 -6.79
C ASN A 126 -7.01 6.40 -7.77
N ASP A 127 -6.67 7.41 -8.57
CA ASP A 127 -5.63 7.35 -9.60
C ASP A 127 -4.20 7.44 -9.05
N GLY A 128 -4.04 7.78 -7.77
CA GLY A 128 -2.76 7.87 -7.08
C GLY A 128 -2.04 9.21 -7.23
N MET A 129 -2.70 10.26 -7.74
CA MET A 129 -2.15 11.62 -7.69
C MET A 129 -2.10 12.13 -6.25
N LEU A 130 -1.00 12.78 -5.88
CA LEU A 130 -0.72 13.25 -4.53
C LEU A 130 -1.09 14.74 -4.34
N ASP A 131 -0.89 15.56 -5.38
CA ASP A 131 -1.31 16.96 -5.42
C ASP A 131 -1.45 17.40 -6.88
N THR A 132 -2.28 18.41 -7.13
CA THR A 132 -2.57 18.93 -8.47
C THR A 132 -2.86 20.42 -8.41
N LYS A 133 -2.46 21.15 -9.46
CA LYS A 133 -2.74 22.58 -9.62
C LYS A 133 -2.91 22.93 -11.10
N ILE A 134 -3.87 23.79 -11.42
CA ILE A 134 -3.95 24.44 -12.72
C ILE A 134 -2.97 25.61 -12.72
N LEU A 135 -2.02 25.58 -13.65
CA LEU A 135 -0.98 26.60 -13.74
C LEU A 135 -1.40 27.76 -14.65
N CYS A 136 -2.10 27.45 -15.73
CA CYS A 136 -2.58 28.42 -16.71
C CYS A 136 -3.79 27.84 -17.43
N GLU A 137 -4.87 28.61 -17.52
CA GLU A 137 -6.04 28.27 -18.32
C GLU A 137 -5.91 28.92 -19.70
N LEU A 138 -5.98 28.12 -20.76
CA LEU A 138 -5.81 28.55 -22.15
C LEU A 138 -7.14 28.69 -22.89
N VAL A 139 -8.09 27.80 -22.57
CA VAL A 139 -9.47 27.79 -23.06
C VAL A 139 -10.38 27.45 -21.88
N GLU A 140 -11.26 28.39 -21.54
CA GLU A 140 -12.28 28.22 -20.50
C GLU A 140 -13.53 27.53 -21.06
N PRO A 141 -14.18 26.64 -20.28
CA PRO A 141 -15.48 26.10 -20.66
C PRO A 141 -16.55 27.19 -20.77
N SER A 142 -17.38 27.08 -21.80
CA SER A 142 -18.50 28.00 -22.02
C SER A 142 -19.83 27.35 -21.61
N ARG A 143 -20.90 28.14 -21.58
CA ARG A 143 -22.24 27.60 -21.32
C ARG A 143 -22.71 26.71 -22.47
N GLU A 144 -22.30 27.04 -23.69
CA GLU A 144 -22.65 26.35 -24.92
C GLU A 144 -21.78 25.09 -25.14
N ASP A 145 -20.53 25.11 -24.68
CA ASP A 145 -19.61 23.98 -24.70
C ASP A 145 -18.92 23.82 -23.33
N PRO A 146 -19.58 23.12 -22.38
CA PRO A 146 -19.12 23.00 -21.01
C PRO A 146 -17.99 21.97 -20.82
N PHE A 147 -17.66 21.20 -21.86
CA PHE A 147 -16.61 20.17 -21.80
C PHE A 147 -15.33 20.57 -22.52
N CYS A 148 -15.39 21.64 -23.34
CA CYS A 148 -14.22 22.24 -23.96
C CYS A 148 -13.35 22.94 -22.91
N HIS A 149 -12.15 22.43 -22.71
CA HIS A 149 -11.15 23.05 -21.84
C HIS A 149 -9.76 22.79 -22.41
N ALA A 150 -8.87 23.76 -22.26
CA ALA A 150 -7.45 23.57 -22.47
C ALA A 150 -6.68 24.33 -21.40
N GLY A 151 -5.69 23.69 -20.79
CA GLY A 151 -4.91 24.31 -19.73
C GLY A 151 -3.60 23.59 -19.44
N ILE A 152 -2.66 24.32 -18.86
CA ILE A 152 -1.42 23.78 -18.32
C ILE A 152 -1.68 23.35 -16.88
N LYS A 153 -1.43 22.08 -16.57
CA LYS A 153 -1.66 21.51 -15.25
C LYS A 153 -0.39 20.93 -14.68
N TRP A 154 -0.20 21.12 -13.38
CA TRP A 154 0.81 20.47 -12.58
C TRP A 154 0.18 19.31 -11.81
N LYS A 155 0.85 18.16 -11.84
CA LYS A 155 0.41 16.93 -11.18
C LYS A 155 1.59 16.30 -10.47
N LEU A 156 1.42 15.92 -9.22
CA LEU A 156 2.38 15.15 -8.45
C LEU A 156 1.93 13.69 -8.40
N PHE A 157 2.69 12.79 -9.02
CA PHE A 157 2.38 11.36 -9.04
C PHE A 157 3.61 10.55 -8.70
N SER A 158 3.50 9.72 -7.66
CA SER A 158 4.54 8.77 -7.24
C SER A 158 5.94 9.41 -7.18
N ASP A 159 6.10 10.56 -6.52
CA ASP A 159 7.32 11.40 -6.35
C ASP A 159 7.81 12.25 -7.51
N ARG A 160 7.17 12.13 -8.67
CA ARG A 160 7.52 12.95 -9.81
C ARG A 160 6.45 13.99 -10.01
N ASP A 161 6.89 15.20 -10.25
CA ASP A 161 6.00 16.20 -10.77
C ASP A 161 5.99 16.19 -12.30
N TYR A 162 4.82 16.47 -12.84
CA TYR A 162 4.56 16.53 -14.25
C TYR A 162 3.86 17.85 -14.52
N VAL A 163 4.40 18.62 -15.45
CA VAL A 163 3.66 19.68 -16.10
C VAL A 163 3.13 19.14 -17.41
N SER A 164 1.84 19.30 -17.64
CA SER A 164 1.17 18.80 -18.82
C SER A 164 0.26 19.83 -19.45
N LEU A 165 0.14 19.76 -20.77
CA LEU A 165 -0.95 20.37 -21.50
C LEU A 165 -2.12 19.38 -21.51
N ASP A 166 -3.23 19.80 -20.92
CA ASP A 166 -4.47 19.02 -20.84
C ASP A 166 -5.51 19.68 -21.72
N THR A 167 -6.16 18.91 -22.59
CA THR A 167 -7.31 19.36 -23.37
C THR A 167 -8.44 18.33 -23.34
N THR A 168 -9.67 18.82 -23.34
CA THR A 168 -10.89 18.01 -23.34
C THR A 168 -11.95 18.63 -24.25
N GLY A 169 -12.82 17.81 -24.82
CA GLY A 169 -13.92 18.28 -25.66
C GLY A 169 -14.90 17.15 -26.05
N ILE A 170 -15.97 17.52 -26.75
CA ILE A 170 -16.87 16.58 -27.42
C ILE A 170 -16.96 16.95 -28.90
N LEU A 171 -16.49 16.06 -29.77
CA LEU A 171 -16.61 16.17 -31.22
C LEU A 171 -17.96 15.60 -31.68
N CYS A 172 -18.71 16.38 -32.45
CA CYS A 172 -19.98 15.97 -33.03
C CYS A 172 -19.85 15.78 -34.54
N PHE A 173 -20.24 14.61 -35.05
CA PHE A 173 -20.14 14.27 -36.47
C PHE A 173 -21.51 14.36 -37.16
N SER A 174 -21.50 14.57 -38.48
CA SER A 174 -22.72 14.73 -39.29
C SER A 174 -23.59 13.46 -39.35
N ASN A 175 -23.04 12.29 -39.03
CA ASN A 175 -23.74 11.02 -38.91
C ASN A 175 -24.44 10.84 -37.53
N GLY A 176 -24.37 11.83 -36.64
CA GLY A 176 -24.92 11.77 -35.28
C GLY A 176 -24.01 11.10 -34.26
N GLU A 177 -22.82 10.63 -34.66
CA GLU A 177 -21.81 10.11 -33.76
C GLU A 177 -21.19 11.24 -32.91
N ARG A 178 -20.91 10.94 -31.65
CA ARG A 178 -20.29 11.87 -30.70
C ARG A 178 -19.10 11.21 -30.05
N ILE A 179 -17.97 11.89 -30.02
CA ILE A 179 -16.73 11.39 -29.43
C ILE A 179 -16.25 12.39 -28.39
N GLY A 180 -16.17 11.96 -27.13
CA GLY A 180 -15.48 12.72 -26.09
C GLY A 180 -13.98 12.51 -26.19
N ASP A 181 -13.21 13.59 -26.20
CA ASP A 181 -11.76 13.55 -26.23
C ASP A 181 -11.16 14.09 -24.94
N SER A 182 -10.03 13.48 -24.54
CA SER A 182 -9.20 13.96 -23.43
C SER A 182 -7.77 13.61 -23.74
N ILE A 183 -6.94 14.63 -23.91
CA ILE A 183 -5.54 14.50 -24.30
C ILE A 183 -4.65 15.15 -23.25
N LEU A 184 -3.61 14.41 -22.88
CA LEU A 184 -2.61 14.80 -21.90
C LEU A 184 -1.22 14.67 -22.52
N ILE A 185 -0.47 15.77 -22.59
CA ILE A 185 0.92 15.74 -23.05
C ILE A 185 1.87 16.26 -21.97
N SER A 186 2.88 15.46 -21.64
CA SER A 186 3.98 15.84 -20.74
C SER A 186 5.34 15.49 -21.36
N ASN A 187 6.41 16.14 -20.88
CA ASN A 187 7.78 15.95 -21.34
C ASN A 187 8.28 14.49 -21.36
N ILE A 188 7.69 13.60 -20.56
CA ILE A 188 8.08 12.18 -20.48
C ILE A 188 7.50 11.35 -21.65
N ILE A 189 6.35 11.76 -22.20
CA ILE A 189 5.62 11.03 -23.26
C ILE A 189 6.18 11.34 -24.65
N CYS A 190 6.85 12.49 -24.82
CA CYS A 190 7.40 12.97 -26.10
C CYS A 190 8.42 12.01 -26.75
N SER A 191 9.08 11.15 -25.97
CA SER A 191 10.12 10.23 -26.45
C SER A 191 9.62 9.02 -27.26
N GLY A 192 8.30 8.79 -27.36
CA GLY A 192 7.72 7.57 -27.92
C GLY A 192 6.75 7.72 -29.09
N LEU A 193 6.53 8.92 -29.62
CA LEU A 193 5.53 9.17 -30.68
C LEU A 193 6.13 9.06 -32.10
N LEU A 194 5.29 8.68 -33.07
CA LEU A 194 5.67 8.39 -34.47
C LEU A 194 6.27 9.60 -35.21
N ALA A 195 7.03 9.34 -36.28
CA ALA A 195 7.81 10.32 -37.04
C ALA A 195 7.02 11.54 -37.58
N SER A 196 5.70 11.45 -37.76
CA SER A 196 4.82 12.55 -38.19
C SER A 196 4.46 13.54 -37.07
N THR A 197 4.60 13.14 -35.79
CA THR A 197 4.30 13.96 -34.60
C THR A 197 5.53 14.71 -34.08
N VAL A 198 6.72 14.41 -34.60
CA VAL A 198 8.01 14.93 -34.14
C VAL A 198 8.13 16.46 -34.30
N SER A 199 7.53 17.06 -35.34
CA SER A 199 7.53 18.52 -35.53
C SER A 199 6.68 19.23 -34.47
N THR A 200 5.47 18.73 -34.23
CA THR A 200 4.52 19.20 -33.22
C THR A 200 5.08 19.02 -31.79
N ILE A 201 5.77 17.91 -31.55
CA ILE A 201 6.46 17.62 -30.28
C ILE A 201 7.68 18.53 -30.09
N ARG A 202 8.48 18.77 -31.14
CA ARG A 202 9.61 19.72 -31.07
C ARG A 202 9.13 21.15 -30.83
N ALA A 203 7.97 21.53 -31.38
CA ALA A 203 7.34 22.81 -31.10
C ALA A 203 6.91 22.89 -29.63
N ALA A 204 6.31 21.82 -29.09
CA ALA A 204 5.96 21.71 -27.67
C ALA A 204 7.20 21.77 -26.76
N GLU A 205 8.27 21.03 -27.08
CA GLU A 205 9.54 21.06 -26.36
C GLU A 205 10.21 22.44 -26.42
N ALA A 206 10.08 23.16 -27.54
CA ALA A 206 10.61 24.52 -27.70
C ALA A 206 9.82 25.55 -26.87
N VAL A 207 8.49 25.45 -26.84
CA VAL A 207 7.63 26.27 -25.97
C VAL A 207 7.94 25.98 -24.50
N ILE A 208 8.04 24.70 -24.11
CA ILE A 208 8.37 24.31 -22.75
C ILE A 208 9.78 24.78 -22.35
N SER A 209 10.77 24.65 -23.24
CA SER A 209 12.12 25.18 -23.02
C SER A 209 12.17 26.72 -22.95
N ARG A 210 11.24 27.43 -23.59
CA ARG A 210 11.07 28.88 -23.43
C ARG A 210 10.40 29.20 -22.10
N LEU A 211 9.34 28.50 -21.72
CA LEU A 211 8.66 28.67 -20.43
C LEU A 211 9.62 28.41 -19.26
N GLU A 212 10.46 27.38 -19.35
CA GLU A 212 11.53 27.08 -18.41
C GLU A 212 12.54 28.23 -18.26
N ARG A 213 12.96 28.85 -19.38
CA ARG A 213 13.89 30.00 -19.34
C ARG A 213 13.25 31.27 -18.74
N HIS A 214 11.99 31.54 -19.03
CA HIS A 214 11.29 32.75 -18.57
C HIS A 214 10.75 32.63 -17.13
N ASN A 215 10.62 31.40 -16.61
CA ASN A 215 10.14 31.14 -15.25
C ASN A 215 11.21 30.46 -14.36
N PRO A 216 12.38 31.07 -14.13
CA PRO A 216 13.48 30.44 -13.38
C PRO A 216 13.14 30.18 -11.89
N ARG A 217 12.16 30.90 -11.33
CA ARG A 217 11.64 30.65 -9.98
C ARG A 217 10.84 29.33 -9.91
N TYR A 218 10.13 28.96 -10.98
CA TYR A 218 9.45 27.66 -11.09
C TYR A 218 10.48 26.53 -11.05
N LEU A 219 11.55 26.63 -11.84
CA LEU A 219 12.67 25.69 -11.84
C LEU A 219 13.36 25.61 -10.48
N ARG A 220 13.42 26.72 -9.71
CA ARG A 220 14.01 26.72 -8.37
C ARG A 220 13.08 26.11 -7.34
N VAL A 221 11.76 26.26 -7.43
CA VAL A 221 10.79 25.55 -6.57
C VAL A 221 10.77 24.07 -6.93
N VAL A 222 10.65 23.72 -8.20
CA VAL A 222 10.68 22.34 -8.72
C VAL A 222 12.02 21.64 -8.46
N ARG A 223 13.17 22.33 -8.61
CA ARG A 223 14.52 21.76 -8.34
C ARG A 223 14.95 21.82 -6.87
N ALA A 224 14.67 22.90 -6.14
CA ALA A 224 14.99 22.98 -4.70
C ALA A 224 14.03 22.13 -3.85
N HIS A 225 12.85 21.83 -4.37
CA HIS A 225 11.89 20.87 -3.81
C HIS A 225 11.75 19.66 -4.73
N SER A 226 12.81 19.29 -5.48
CA SER A 226 12.91 17.95 -6.09
C SER A 226 13.11 16.85 -5.04
N ILE A 227 13.01 17.17 -3.74
CA ILE A 227 12.90 16.18 -2.67
C ILE A 227 12.15 16.78 -1.47
N PRO A 228 10.80 16.81 -1.41
CA PRO A 228 10.13 16.42 -0.18
C PRO A 228 10.26 14.90 -0.15
N MET A 229 11.12 14.36 0.70
CA MET A 229 11.22 12.91 0.83
C MET A 229 9.82 12.36 1.06
N LYS A 230 9.34 11.44 0.21
CA LYS A 230 8.02 10.79 0.39
C LYS A 230 7.89 10.31 1.83
N ALA A 231 6.68 10.16 2.36
CA ALA A 231 6.45 9.28 3.52
C ALA A 231 7.07 7.88 3.30
N GLN A 232 7.01 7.36 2.07
CA GLN A 232 7.65 6.10 1.64
C GLN A 232 9.18 6.14 1.53
N ASP A 233 9.79 7.32 1.33
CA ASP A 233 11.25 7.49 1.29
C ASP A 233 11.78 7.85 2.69
N LEU A 234 11.01 8.60 3.50
CA LEU A 234 11.20 8.76 4.94
C LEU A 234 11.21 7.42 5.67
N ALA A 235 10.40 6.44 5.22
CA ALA A 235 10.47 5.07 5.71
C ALA A 235 11.90 4.46 5.63
N HIS A 236 12.76 4.97 4.74
CA HIS A 236 14.14 4.48 4.57
C HIS A 236 15.18 5.33 5.31
N TYR A 237 14.85 6.55 5.72
CA TYR A 237 15.79 7.54 6.25
C TYR A 237 15.44 8.06 7.65
N TYR A 238 14.17 8.12 8.02
CA TYR A 238 13.72 8.47 9.36
C TYR A 238 13.53 7.19 10.18
N ILE A 239 14.49 6.93 11.05
CA ILE A 239 14.42 5.85 12.02
C ILE A 239 14.06 6.50 13.36
N PRO A 240 12.81 6.36 13.85
CA PRO A 240 12.47 6.91 15.16
C PRO A 240 13.41 6.35 16.23
N PRO A 241 13.85 7.15 17.21
CA PRO A 241 14.79 6.69 18.22
C PRO A 241 14.19 5.55 19.05
N LYS A 242 15.04 4.61 19.47
CA LYS A 242 14.63 3.63 20.49
C LYS A 242 14.30 4.39 21.78
N LEU A 243 13.25 3.98 22.46
CA LEU A 243 12.85 4.58 23.73
C LEU A 243 13.50 3.83 24.89
N ASN A 244 14.40 4.48 25.61
CA ASN A 244 14.85 4.01 26.92
C ASN A 244 13.90 4.59 27.98
N LEU A 245 12.93 3.77 28.39
CA LEU A 245 11.94 4.09 29.42
C LEU A 245 12.46 3.71 30.80
N SER A 246 12.09 4.48 31.83
CA SER A 246 12.39 4.09 33.22
C SER A 246 11.54 2.90 33.66
N GLU A 247 11.95 2.19 34.73
CA GLU A 247 11.15 1.10 35.28
C GLU A 247 9.74 1.57 35.73
N SER A 248 9.65 2.80 36.23
CA SER A 248 8.37 3.43 36.61
C SER A 248 7.46 3.66 35.40
N ASP A 249 8.01 4.21 34.30
CA ASP A 249 7.25 4.41 33.05
C ASP A 249 6.78 3.06 32.49
N VAL A 250 7.66 2.05 32.54
CA VAL A 250 7.35 0.68 32.11
C VAL A 250 6.21 0.09 32.96
N GLY A 251 6.23 0.30 34.28
CA GLY A 251 5.14 -0.10 35.18
C GLY A 251 3.82 0.57 34.82
N SER A 252 3.84 1.90 34.65
CA SER A 252 2.67 2.71 34.31
C SER A 252 2.04 2.31 32.96
N LEU A 253 2.88 2.02 31.96
CA LEU A 253 2.40 1.57 30.64
C LEU A 253 1.80 0.15 30.68
N ARG A 254 2.28 -0.74 31.56
CA ARG A 254 1.63 -2.05 31.75
C ARG A 254 0.26 -1.91 32.40
N GLU A 255 0.16 -1.10 33.45
CA GLU A 255 -1.13 -0.83 34.12
C GLU A 255 -2.14 -0.20 33.16
N LEU A 256 -1.69 0.75 32.32
CA LEU A 256 -2.52 1.33 31.28
C LEU A 256 -2.98 0.26 30.27
N ALA A 257 -2.09 -0.63 29.83
CA ALA A 257 -2.46 -1.73 28.92
C ALA A 257 -3.54 -2.63 29.53
N ASP A 258 -3.39 -3.05 30.79
CA ASP A 258 -4.34 -3.92 31.48
C ASP A 258 -5.71 -3.22 31.70
N THR A 259 -5.68 -1.93 32.02
CA THR A 259 -6.89 -1.09 32.14
C THR A 259 -7.62 -0.99 30.81
N LEU A 260 -6.90 -0.73 29.72
CA LEU A 260 -7.47 -0.66 28.38
C LEU A 260 -8.10 -1.99 27.96
N VAL A 261 -7.46 -3.12 28.24
CA VAL A 261 -8.01 -4.45 27.94
C VAL A 261 -9.33 -4.67 28.70
N THR A 262 -9.33 -4.45 30.00
CA THR A 262 -10.51 -4.66 30.85
C THR A 262 -11.68 -3.79 30.39
N HIS A 263 -11.46 -2.49 30.24
CA HIS A 263 -12.48 -1.52 29.83
C HIS A 263 -13.07 -1.84 28.45
N ASN A 264 -12.23 -2.22 27.48
CA ASN A 264 -12.72 -2.50 26.12
C ASN A 264 -13.46 -3.83 26.01
N ILE A 265 -13.09 -4.84 26.81
CA ILE A 265 -13.85 -6.11 26.88
C ILE A 265 -15.23 -5.87 27.48
N GLU A 266 -15.33 -5.06 28.53
CA GLU A 266 -16.62 -4.66 29.11
C GLU A 266 -17.48 -3.88 28.12
N SER A 267 -16.87 -2.93 27.40
CA SER A 267 -17.56 -2.14 26.36
C SER A 267 -18.09 -3.03 25.22
N TYR A 268 -17.33 -4.05 24.82
CA TYR A 268 -17.77 -5.04 23.83
C TYR A 268 -18.95 -5.88 24.33
N ARG A 269 -18.91 -6.33 25.59
CA ARG A 269 -20.01 -7.11 26.19
C ARG A 269 -21.30 -6.30 26.31
N ALA A 270 -21.20 -4.98 26.50
CA ALA A 270 -22.34 -4.08 26.56
C ALA A 270 -22.90 -3.68 25.19
N LEU A 271 -22.22 -4.03 24.08
CA LEU A 271 -22.64 -3.64 22.74
C LEU A 271 -23.95 -4.32 22.34
N LEU A 272 -24.96 -3.52 22.06
CA LEU A 272 -26.22 -3.98 21.48
C LEU A 272 -26.09 -4.07 19.96
N VAL A 273 -26.21 -5.28 19.44
CA VAL A 273 -26.33 -5.56 18.00
C VAL A 273 -27.71 -6.10 17.70
N SER A 274 -28.21 -5.86 16.49
CA SER A 274 -29.46 -6.46 16.03
C SER A 274 -29.33 -7.99 15.91
N SER A 275 -30.46 -8.69 15.78
CA SER A 275 -30.49 -10.15 15.66
C SER A 275 -29.73 -10.68 14.44
N ASP A 276 -29.63 -9.88 13.38
CA ASP A 276 -28.87 -10.11 12.15
C ASP A 276 -27.42 -9.56 12.21
N GLY A 277 -26.98 -9.13 13.39
CA GLY A 277 -25.60 -8.72 13.66
C GLY A 277 -25.20 -7.38 13.05
N HIS A 278 -26.15 -6.48 12.82
CA HIS A 278 -25.90 -5.10 12.41
C HIS A 278 -25.83 -4.17 13.64
N ALA A 279 -25.10 -3.06 13.48
CA ALA A 279 -25.10 -1.98 14.45
C ALA A 279 -26.41 -1.17 14.34
N ASP A 280 -26.85 -0.53 15.43
CA ASP A 280 -28.03 0.33 15.44
C ASP A 280 -27.91 1.44 14.39
N ALA A 281 -28.76 1.41 13.36
CA ALA A 281 -28.75 2.36 12.24
C ALA A 281 -29.02 3.82 12.67
N ARG A 282 -29.61 4.03 13.85
CA ARG A 282 -29.82 5.37 14.45
C ARG A 282 -28.51 5.98 14.92
N GLN A 283 -27.57 5.15 15.37
CA GLN A 283 -26.26 5.56 15.88
C GLN A 283 -25.15 5.41 14.84
N TRP A 284 -25.29 4.44 13.94
CA TRP A 284 -24.23 4.00 13.04
C TRP A 284 -24.62 4.14 11.57
N LYS A 285 -23.67 4.59 10.75
CA LYS A 285 -23.79 4.62 9.29
C LYS A 285 -22.71 3.74 8.68
N GLU A 286 -23.09 2.73 7.90
CA GLU A 286 -22.13 1.92 7.16
C GLU A 286 -21.34 2.78 6.17
N LEU A 287 -20.01 2.69 6.19
CA LEU A 287 -19.10 3.40 5.28
C LEU A 287 -18.48 2.48 4.25
N ARG A 288 -18.14 1.26 4.66
CA ARG A 288 -17.39 0.29 3.86
C ARG A 288 -17.84 -1.12 4.21
N ARG A 289 -17.78 -1.99 3.22
CA ARG A 289 -18.03 -3.42 3.37
C ARG A 289 -17.13 -4.20 2.44
N LYS A 290 -16.61 -5.32 2.91
CA LYS A 290 -15.87 -6.30 2.12
C LYS A 290 -16.04 -7.66 2.75
N ASP A 291 -16.47 -8.64 1.96
CA ASP A 291 -16.84 -9.97 2.46
C ASP A 291 -17.85 -9.81 3.63
N ASP A 292 -17.67 -10.54 4.73
CA ASP A 292 -18.52 -10.43 5.93
C ASP A 292 -18.09 -9.32 6.90
N ILE A 293 -17.13 -8.45 6.52
CA ILE A 293 -16.65 -7.34 7.35
C ILE A 293 -17.36 -6.05 6.95
N ARG A 294 -17.96 -5.39 7.93
CA ARG A 294 -18.65 -4.09 7.78
C ARG A 294 -18.02 -3.06 8.71
N VAL A 295 -17.77 -1.86 8.18
CA VAL A 295 -17.21 -0.72 8.92
C VAL A 295 -18.23 0.41 8.94
N TYR A 296 -18.55 0.87 10.14
CA TYR A 296 -19.52 1.91 10.43
C TYR A 296 -18.83 3.14 11.00
N LYS A 297 -19.39 4.31 10.69
CA LYS A 297 -19.07 5.59 11.34
C LYS A 297 -20.24 6.01 12.22
N GLU A 298 -19.92 6.52 13.40
CA GLU A 298 -20.92 7.06 14.31
C GLU A 298 -21.58 8.32 13.73
N ARG A 299 -22.89 8.43 13.89
CA ARG A 299 -23.70 9.54 13.38
C ARG A 299 -23.65 10.74 14.34
N PRO A 300 -23.62 11.98 13.83
CA PRO A 300 -23.64 13.16 14.68
C PRO A 300 -24.84 13.29 15.62
N ALA A 301 -26.02 12.81 15.21
CA ALA A 301 -27.23 12.87 16.02
C ALA A 301 -27.16 12.03 17.31
N ALA A 302 -26.30 11.00 17.36
CA ALA A 302 -26.04 10.23 18.59
C ALA A 302 -25.31 11.05 19.66
N TYR A 303 -24.67 12.17 19.28
CA TYR A 303 -23.99 13.05 20.22
C TYR A 303 -24.98 13.83 21.11
N ALA A 304 -26.14 14.21 20.56
CA ALA A 304 -27.15 15.03 21.28
C ALA A 304 -27.88 14.27 22.40
N THR A 305 -27.97 12.94 22.33
CA THR A 305 -28.73 12.12 23.29
C THR A 305 -27.97 11.84 24.59
N SER A 306 -26.69 12.21 24.67
CA SER A 306 -25.78 11.78 25.74
C SER A 306 -25.44 12.82 26.81
N GLY A 307 -25.95 14.06 26.70
CA GLY A 307 -25.82 15.10 27.72
C GLY A 307 -24.39 15.54 28.09
N SER A 308 -23.37 15.08 27.36
CA SER A 308 -21.96 15.33 27.66
C SER A 308 -21.46 16.61 26.98
N THR A 309 -20.78 17.49 27.74
CA THR A 309 -20.22 18.77 27.29
C THR A 309 -18.83 18.68 26.66
N LEU A 310 -18.25 17.47 26.54
CA LEU A 310 -16.91 17.27 25.95
C LEU A 310 -16.99 17.04 24.44
N PRO A 311 -16.06 17.61 23.63
CA PRO A 311 -15.95 17.28 22.21
C PRO A 311 -15.74 15.77 22.02
N ARG A 312 -16.68 15.08 21.39
CA ARG A 312 -16.58 13.64 21.13
C ARG A 312 -15.72 13.38 19.89
N LEU A 313 -14.68 12.56 20.04
CA LEU A 313 -13.77 12.19 18.95
C LEU A 313 -14.49 11.40 17.85
N PRO A 314 -14.19 11.65 16.56
CA PRO A 314 -14.61 10.80 15.45
C PRO A 314 -14.35 9.32 15.72
N SER A 315 -15.31 8.48 15.36
CA SER A 315 -15.32 7.11 15.82
C SER A 315 -15.77 6.11 14.74
N LEU A 316 -15.15 4.94 14.74
CA LEU A 316 -15.46 3.82 13.86
C LEU A 316 -15.79 2.55 14.65
N LEU A 317 -16.66 1.73 14.07
CA LEU A 317 -17.04 0.41 14.55
C LEU A 317 -16.90 -0.59 13.41
N LEU A 318 -16.26 -1.73 13.65
CA LEU A 318 -16.21 -2.86 12.73
C LEU A 318 -16.95 -4.03 13.36
N LEU A 319 -17.81 -4.67 12.56
CA LEU A 319 -18.47 -5.92 12.89
C LEU A 319 -18.36 -6.88 11.70
N GLY A 320 -18.04 -8.15 11.97
CA GLY A 320 -18.05 -9.16 10.93
C GLY A 320 -17.45 -10.48 11.33
N THR A 321 -17.21 -11.34 10.35
CA THR A 321 -16.62 -12.66 10.55
C THR A 321 -15.54 -12.95 9.51
N VAL A 322 -14.60 -13.82 9.87
CA VAL A 322 -13.60 -14.39 8.96
C VAL A 322 -13.56 -15.91 9.11
N VAL A 323 -13.35 -16.62 8.01
CA VAL A 323 -13.23 -18.09 8.01
C VAL A 323 -11.82 -18.49 8.42
N GLY A 324 -11.67 -19.14 9.57
CA GLY A 324 -10.41 -19.60 10.13
C GLY A 324 -10.49 -19.83 11.64
N LYS A 325 -9.31 -19.90 12.26
CA LYS A 325 -9.16 -20.09 13.71
C LYS A 325 -8.70 -18.82 14.42
N LEU A 326 -9.07 -18.67 15.68
CA LEU A 326 -8.68 -17.54 16.52
C LEU A 326 -7.15 -17.40 16.58
N GLU A 327 -6.45 -18.51 16.72
CA GLU A 327 -4.99 -18.55 16.80
C GLU A 327 -4.33 -18.06 15.50
N ASP A 328 -4.95 -18.28 14.34
CA ASP A 328 -4.45 -17.78 13.06
C ASP A 328 -4.56 -16.26 12.97
N VAL A 329 -5.69 -15.71 13.45
CA VAL A 329 -5.90 -14.27 13.54
C VAL A 329 -4.89 -13.65 14.52
N MET A 330 -4.72 -14.26 15.69
CA MET A 330 -3.79 -13.78 16.71
C MET A 330 -2.32 -13.89 16.29
N PHE A 331 -1.96 -14.91 15.49
CA PHE A 331 -0.63 -15.04 14.91
C PHE A 331 -0.26 -13.88 13.98
N VAL A 332 -1.24 -13.23 13.36
CA VAL A 332 -1.04 -12.02 12.55
C VAL A 332 -1.11 -10.76 13.41
N ALA A 333 -2.09 -10.66 14.31
CA ALA A 333 -2.32 -9.47 15.14
C ALA A 333 -1.17 -9.17 16.11
N ALA A 334 -0.52 -10.19 16.67
CA ALA A 334 0.49 -10.02 17.71
C ALA A 334 1.75 -9.25 17.25
N ALA A 335 2.09 -9.32 15.95
CA ALA A 335 3.29 -8.78 15.30
C ALA A 335 4.17 -7.90 16.22
N ALA A 336 5.11 -8.56 16.91
CA ALA A 336 5.83 -8.02 18.06
C ALA A 336 7.21 -7.45 17.73
N THR A 337 7.73 -7.71 16.53
CA THR A 337 9.03 -7.21 16.04
C THR A 337 8.88 -6.35 14.79
N ASP A 338 9.90 -5.54 14.47
CA ASP A 338 9.96 -4.72 13.25
C ASP A 338 9.74 -5.59 12.00
N GLU A 339 10.40 -6.75 11.95
CA GLU A 339 10.29 -7.71 10.85
C GLU A 339 8.87 -8.24 10.70
N GLN A 340 8.26 -8.65 11.81
CA GLN A 340 6.90 -9.17 11.80
C GLN A 340 5.92 -8.09 11.33
N MET A 341 6.03 -6.86 11.84
CA MET A 341 5.16 -5.74 11.43
C MET A 341 5.24 -5.45 9.92
N LYS A 342 6.47 -5.42 9.37
CA LYS A 342 6.68 -5.17 7.94
C LYS A 342 6.10 -6.29 7.06
N LEU A 343 6.34 -7.55 7.44
CA LEU A 343 5.84 -8.71 6.71
C LEU A 343 4.30 -8.79 6.76
N THR A 344 3.70 -8.56 7.93
CA THR A 344 2.24 -8.58 8.08
C THR A 344 1.60 -7.44 7.32
N SER A 345 2.11 -6.21 7.44
CA SER A 345 1.56 -5.05 6.72
C SER A 345 1.62 -5.26 5.21
N ARG A 346 2.75 -5.73 4.66
CA ARG A 346 2.87 -6.00 3.23
C ARG A 346 1.87 -7.06 2.76
N CYS A 347 1.65 -8.10 3.56
CA CYS A 347 0.73 -9.18 3.24
C CYS A 347 -0.75 -8.78 3.39
N LEU A 348 -1.09 -7.94 4.37
CA LEU A 348 -2.44 -7.43 4.59
C LEU A 348 -2.80 -6.29 3.64
N GLN A 349 -1.81 -5.52 3.20
CA GLN A 349 -1.98 -4.23 2.52
C GLN A 349 -2.91 -3.31 3.33
N ASP A 350 -2.57 -3.15 4.61
CA ASP A 350 -3.31 -2.37 5.61
C ASP A 350 -3.04 -0.86 5.53
N GLY A 351 -2.28 -0.41 4.53
CA GLY A 351 -1.97 1.00 4.32
C GLY A 351 -0.92 1.57 5.26
N VAL A 352 -0.25 0.76 6.08
CA VAL A 352 0.97 1.17 6.79
C VAL A 352 2.10 1.29 5.75
N LEU A 353 2.74 2.45 5.70
CA LEU A 353 3.88 2.73 4.84
C LEU A 353 5.20 2.34 5.51
N ASP A 354 5.30 2.59 6.81
CA ASP A 354 6.42 2.15 7.62
C ASP A 354 6.03 1.96 9.09
N SER A 355 6.84 1.21 9.81
CA SER A 355 6.60 0.95 11.21
C SER A 355 7.85 0.55 11.96
N LYS A 356 7.85 0.82 13.27
CA LYS A 356 8.94 0.47 14.16
C LYS A 356 8.46 0.20 15.58
N VAL A 357 8.99 -0.85 16.20
CA VAL A 357 8.91 -1.11 17.63
C VAL A 357 9.94 -0.22 18.33
N LEU A 358 9.44 0.76 19.08
CA LEU A 358 10.28 1.73 19.79
C LEU A 358 10.78 1.17 21.12
N GLN A 359 9.94 0.39 21.79
CA GLN A 359 10.27 -0.30 23.04
C GLN A 359 9.37 -1.52 23.22
N SER A 360 9.96 -2.67 23.56
CA SER A 360 9.21 -3.85 23.99
C SER A 360 9.17 -3.89 25.53
N ILE A 361 7.96 -3.94 26.09
CA ILE A 361 7.70 -3.92 27.54
C ILE A 361 7.40 -5.33 28.05
N VAL A 362 6.61 -6.10 27.30
CA VAL A 362 6.36 -7.53 27.51
C VAL A 362 6.58 -8.23 26.18
N ARG A 363 7.48 -9.21 26.18
CA ARG A 363 7.77 -10.04 25.01
C ARG A 363 6.92 -11.32 25.02
N PRO A 364 6.60 -11.88 23.83
CA PRO A 364 6.02 -13.21 23.73
C PRO A 364 6.86 -14.28 24.43
N THR A 365 6.19 -15.28 25.02
CA THR A 365 6.81 -16.44 25.67
C THR A 365 6.25 -17.73 25.11
N ASP A 366 6.86 -18.88 25.42
CA ASP A 366 6.37 -20.19 24.99
C ASP A 366 4.93 -20.45 25.46
N ASP A 367 4.62 -20.10 26.71
CA ASP A 367 3.29 -20.26 27.29
C ASP A 367 2.27 -19.30 26.67
N HIS A 368 2.69 -18.06 26.36
CA HIS A 368 1.83 -16.99 25.88
C HIS A 368 2.40 -16.38 24.57
N PRO A 369 2.36 -17.12 23.45
CA PRO A 369 3.08 -16.73 22.22
C PRO A 369 2.48 -15.51 21.50
N PHE A 370 1.25 -15.12 21.85
CA PHE A 370 0.59 -13.94 21.28
C PHE A 370 0.54 -12.76 22.26
N ARG A 371 1.11 -12.90 23.47
CA ARG A 371 1.15 -11.84 24.47
C ARG A 371 2.30 -10.89 24.20
N HIS A 372 1.98 -9.63 23.92
CA HIS A 372 2.98 -8.58 23.73
C HIS A 372 2.46 -7.26 24.27
N VAL A 373 3.34 -6.48 24.91
CA VAL A 373 3.09 -5.07 25.24
C VAL A 373 4.30 -4.27 24.78
N GLY A 374 4.09 -3.19 24.04
CA GLY A 374 5.21 -2.35 23.59
C GLY A 374 4.76 -1.06 22.93
N VAL A 375 5.67 -0.11 22.83
CA VAL A 375 5.45 1.16 22.14
C VAL A 375 5.84 0.99 20.68
N LYS A 376 4.92 1.28 19.76
CA LYS A 376 5.13 1.17 18.33
C LYS A 376 4.82 2.49 17.63
N TRP A 377 5.64 2.81 16.64
CA TRP A 377 5.42 3.90 15.69
C TRP A 377 4.92 3.33 14.38
N ARG A 378 3.91 3.97 13.77
CA ARG A 378 3.39 3.62 12.45
C ARG A 378 3.17 4.87 11.62
N LEU A 379 3.58 4.80 10.36
CA LEU A 379 3.36 5.83 9.35
C LEU A 379 2.29 5.36 8.38
N HIS A 380 1.27 6.19 8.23
CA HIS A 380 0.29 6.13 7.15
C HIS A 380 0.44 7.39 6.30
N ASP A 381 -0.11 7.37 5.09
CA ASP A 381 0.04 8.38 4.04
C ASP A 381 0.52 9.79 4.49
N ALA A 382 -0.33 10.55 5.20
CA ALA A 382 -0.01 11.87 5.72
C ALA A 382 0.09 11.94 7.26
N ARG A 383 0.06 10.80 7.96
CA ARG A 383 -0.08 10.76 9.43
C ARG A 383 0.77 9.70 10.10
N ASP A 384 1.41 10.09 11.18
CA ASP A 384 2.10 9.15 12.06
C ASP A 384 1.39 8.99 13.41
N TYR A 385 1.61 7.83 14.00
CA TYR A 385 1.05 7.44 15.29
C TYR A 385 2.13 6.80 16.16
N VAL A 386 2.18 7.21 17.42
CA VAL A 386 2.96 6.54 18.46
C VAL A 386 1.98 5.94 19.45
N CYS A 387 1.93 4.62 19.53
CA CYS A 387 0.94 3.89 20.31
C CYS A 387 1.57 2.90 21.29
N LEU A 388 0.99 2.78 22.47
CA LEU A 388 1.08 1.59 23.30
C LEU A 388 0.21 0.52 22.66
N ASP A 389 0.85 -0.58 22.24
CA ASP A 389 0.21 -1.76 21.71
C ASP A 389 0.19 -2.86 22.75
N THR A 390 -0.96 -3.48 22.95
CA THR A 390 -1.12 -4.69 23.76
C THR A 390 -1.92 -5.75 23.01
N THR A 391 -1.42 -6.98 23.01
CA THR A 391 -2.06 -8.13 22.36
C THR A 391 -2.06 -9.34 23.29
N GLY A 392 -3.03 -10.23 23.13
CA GLY A 392 -3.11 -11.47 23.90
C GLY A 392 -4.43 -12.21 23.70
N ILE A 393 -4.60 -13.30 24.46
CA ILE A 393 -5.87 -14.03 24.54
C ILE A 393 -6.31 -13.98 26.01
N ALA A 394 -7.48 -13.42 26.25
CA ALA A 394 -8.16 -13.47 27.54
C ALA A 394 -9.04 -14.72 27.60
N THR A 395 -9.07 -15.38 28.76
CA THR A 395 -9.96 -16.52 29.00
C THR A 395 -11.01 -16.10 30.02
N SER A 396 -12.28 -16.26 29.66
CA SER A 396 -13.41 -15.99 30.54
C SER A 396 -13.61 -17.12 31.56
N CYS A 397 -14.40 -16.88 32.61
CA CYS A 397 -14.69 -17.87 33.66
C CYS A 397 -15.41 -19.13 33.14
N ASN A 398 -16.10 -19.02 32.01
CA ASN A 398 -16.75 -20.13 31.30
C ASN A 398 -15.80 -20.85 30.31
N GLY A 399 -14.52 -20.48 30.26
CA GLY A 399 -13.53 -21.04 29.34
C GLY A 399 -13.55 -20.47 27.93
N GLU A 400 -14.40 -19.47 27.63
CA GLU A 400 -14.41 -18.81 26.33
C GLU A 400 -13.13 -17.99 26.12
N GLN A 401 -12.48 -18.19 24.99
CA GLN A 401 -11.27 -17.46 24.61
C GLN A 401 -11.61 -16.24 23.75
N LEU A 402 -11.04 -15.11 24.12
CA LEU A 402 -11.20 -13.83 23.43
C LEU A 402 -9.82 -13.25 23.13
N GLY A 403 -9.44 -13.27 21.86
CA GLY A 403 -8.24 -12.59 21.38
C GLY A 403 -8.46 -11.07 21.39
N PHE A 404 -7.42 -10.32 21.74
CA PHE A 404 -7.45 -8.86 21.72
C PHE A 404 -6.18 -8.27 21.11
N SER A 405 -6.35 -7.13 20.44
CA SER A 405 -5.27 -6.28 19.95
C SER A 405 -5.68 -4.82 20.11
N ILE A 406 -5.01 -4.09 20.99
CA ILE A 406 -5.35 -2.71 21.34
C ILE A 406 -4.15 -1.82 21.03
N SER A 407 -4.42 -0.67 20.41
CA SER A 407 -3.45 0.38 20.13
C SER A 407 -3.97 1.70 20.65
N HIS A 408 -3.26 2.29 21.62
CA HIS A 408 -3.63 3.56 22.23
C HIS A 408 -2.48 4.55 22.15
N SER A 409 -2.74 5.74 21.60
CA SER A 409 -1.72 6.76 21.43
C SER A 409 -1.15 7.24 22.77
N VAL A 410 0.17 7.33 22.84
CA VAL A 410 0.92 7.82 24.01
C VAL A 410 1.94 8.85 23.54
N ALA A 411 2.16 9.88 24.35
CA ALA A 411 3.03 10.99 24.00
C ALA A 411 4.40 10.84 24.66
N PHE A 412 5.47 10.94 23.86
CA PHE A 412 6.85 11.00 24.34
C PHE A 412 7.54 12.24 23.77
N ALA A 413 8.06 13.12 24.63
CA ALA A 413 8.80 14.31 24.20
C ALA A 413 10.05 13.96 23.37
N LYS A 414 10.63 12.78 23.58
CA LYS A 414 11.80 12.26 22.85
C LYS A 414 11.50 11.90 21.38
N ILE A 415 10.24 11.80 20.98
CA ILE A 415 9.85 11.47 19.60
C ILE A 415 9.41 12.76 18.90
N PRO A 416 10.26 13.37 18.07
CA PRO A 416 9.94 14.65 17.42
C PRO A 416 8.77 14.48 16.44
N SER A 417 8.01 15.54 16.22
CA SER A 417 7.00 15.56 15.15
C SER A 417 7.67 15.57 13.77
N LEU A 418 6.95 15.06 12.78
CA LEU A 418 7.39 15.02 11.39
C LEU A 418 6.74 16.13 10.55
N ASP A 419 6.25 17.19 11.21
CA ASP A 419 5.51 18.29 10.58
C ASP A 419 6.33 18.96 9.46
N LYS A 420 7.66 19.00 9.61
CA LYS A 420 8.61 19.50 8.60
C LYS A 420 8.55 18.74 7.27
N PHE A 421 8.03 17.54 7.28
CA PHE A 421 7.84 16.67 6.12
C PHE A 421 6.38 16.56 5.68
N GLY A 422 5.48 17.39 6.23
CA GLY A 422 4.05 17.34 5.94
C GLY A 422 3.33 16.14 6.56
N ILE A 423 3.95 15.45 7.53
CA ILE A 423 3.34 14.32 8.25
C ILE A 423 2.84 14.84 9.60
N GLU A 424 1.52 14.82 9.79
CA GLU A 424 0.87 15.25 11.03
C GLU A 424 0.80 14.10 12.04
N ARG A 425 1.21 14.35 13.28
CA ARG A 425 0.99 13.39 14.36
C ARG A 425 -0.46 13.35 14.78
N ALA A 426 -1.11 12.22 14.60
CA ALA A 426 -2.48 11.99 15.07
C ALA A 426 -2.51 11.09 16.30
N ASN A 427 -3.59 11.18 17.07
CA ASN A 427 -3.87 10.24 18.14
C ASN A 427 -4.98 9.28 17.72
N MET A 428 -4.87 8.04 18.18
CA MET A 428 -5.95 7.08 18.10
C MET A 428 -6.05 6.23 19.36
N SER A 429 -7.24 5.69 19.61
CA SER A 429 -7.45 4.58 20.54
C SER A 429 -8.30 3.55 19.83
N VAL A 430 -7.70 2.43 19.46
CA VAL A 430 -8.34 1.35 18.70
C VAL A 430 -8.24 0.05 19.49
N CYS A 431 -9.38 -0.60 19.71
CA CYS A 431 -9.47 -1.94 20.25
C CYS A 431 -10.03 -2.88 19.19
N CYS A 432 -9.38 -4.02 18.98
CA CYS A 432 -9.84 -5.10 18.14
C CYS A 432 -10.02 -6.35 19.01
N LEU A 433 -11.17 -7.01 18.93
CA LEU A 433 -11.48 -8.24 19.65
C LEU A 433 -11.87 -9.34 18.66
N PHE A 434 -11.44 -10.56 18.96
CA PHE A 434 -11.59 -11.73 18.12
C PHE A 434 -12.12 -12.90 18.94
N ARG A 435 -13.24 -13.48 18.51
CA ARG A 435 -13.92 -14.55 19.26
C ARG A 435 -14.17 -15.74 18.35
N GLN A 436 -13.80 -16.95 18.77
CA GLN A 436 -14.10 -18.16 18.00
C GLN A 436 -15.61 -18.44 18.08
N LYS A 437 -16.36 -18.12 17.01
CA LYS A 437 -17.83 -18.22 16.98
C LYS A 437 -18.30 -19.62 16.62
N THR A 438 -17.61 -20.26 15.69
CA THR A 438 -17.74 -21.69 15.33
C THR A 438 -16.34 -22.27 15.16
N PRO A 439 -16.14 -23.59 15.03
CA PRO A 439 -14.80 -24.17 14.86
C PRO A 439 -14.03 -23.64 13.63
N GLU A 440 -14.74 -23.09 12.63
CA GLU A 440 -14.17 -22.57 11.39
C GLU A 440 -14.38 -21.05 11.19
N THR A 441 -15.01 -20.35 12.13
CA THR A 441 -15.33 -18.93 11.98
C THR A 441 -14.97 -18.12 13.21
N VAL A 442 -14.24 -17.03 12.98
CA VAL A 442 -13.87 -16.04 14.00
C VAL A 442 -14.72 -14.79 13.80
N GLU A 443 -15.38 -14.35 14.85
CA GLU A 443 -16.05 -13.05 14.91
C GLU A 443 -15.01 -11.95 15.15
N CYS A 444 -15.11 -10.87 14.39
CA CYS A 444 -14.25 -9.71 14.46
C CYS A 444 -15.05 -8.50 14.92
N TYR A 445 -14.57 -7.86 15.98
CA TYR A 445 -15.03 -6.57 16.46
C TYR A 445 -13.86 -5.60 16.45
N ALA A 446 -14.09 -4.36 16.02
CA ALA A 446 -13.15 -3.27 16.33
C ALA A 446 -13.86 -1.98 16.66
N ARG A 447 -13.31 -1.22 17.60
CA ARG A 447 -13.79 0.10 18.00
C ARG A 447 -12.63 1.07 18.06
N GLY A 448 -12.77 2.19 17.37
CA GLY A 448 -11.69 3.16 17.18
C GLY A 448 -12.17 4.58 17.42
N PHE A 449 -11.37 5.37 18.11
CA PHE A 449 -11.54 6.81 18.32
C PHE A 449 -10.32 7.53 17.78
N PHE A 450 -10.53 8.60 17.03
CA PHE A 450 -9.47 9.29 16.30
C PHE A 450 -9.48 10.78 16.61
N ASP A 451 -8.34 11.30 17.05
CA ASP A 451 -8.09 12.71 17.20
C ASP A 451 -6.99 13.12 16.21
N PHE A 452 -7.41 13.80 15.15
CA PHE A 452 -6.51 14.26 14.11
C PHE A 452 -5.92 15.63 14.38
N ARG A 453 -6.18 16.23 15.57
CA ARG A 453 -5.61 17.48 16.10
C ARG A 453 -5.78 18.76 15.25
N SER A 454 -6.22 18.66 14.00
CA SER A 454 -6.36 19.80 13.08
C SER A 454 -7.79 20.36 13.09
N ASN A 455 -7.95 21.56 13.66
CA ASN A 455 -9.18 22.35 13.57
C ASN A 455 -9.28 23.14 12.24
N SER A 456 -8.25 23.12 11.39
CA SER A 456 -8.15 23.96 10.19
C SER A 456 -8.31 23.20 8.86
N ASN A 457 -8.37 21.87 8.88
CA ASN A 457 -8.53 21.06 7.65
C ASN A 457 -9.51 19.89 7.81
N GLU A 458 -10.80 20.22 7.87
CA GLU A 458 -11.90 19.26 7.99
C GLU A 458 -11.92 18.23 6.85
N LEU A 459 -11.45 18.61 5.66
CA LEU A 459 -11.32 17.71 4.51
C LEU A 459 -10.28 16.62 4.75
N LEU A 460 -9.05 16.95 5.19
CA LEU A 460 -8.02 15.95 5.52
C LEU A 460 -8.45 15.02 6.66
N ASN A 461 -9.18 15.54 7.64
CA ASN A 461 -9.74 14.72 8.72
C ASN A 461 -10.77 13.72 8.18
N THR A 462 -11.65 14.18 7.29
CA THR A 462 -12.64 13.32 6.63
C THR A 462 -11.99 12.27 5.73
N LEU A 463 -10.97 12.66 4.95
CA LEU A 463 -10.20 11.75 4.10
C LEU A 463 -9.49 10.69 4.93
N SER A 464 -8.85 11.08 6.02
CA SER A 464 -8.16 10.13 6.92
C SER A 464 -9.13 9.19 7.60
N MET A 465 -10.32 9.64 8.02
CA MET A 465 -11.37 8.72 8.51
C MET A 465 -11.76 7.68 7.46
N ASN A 466 -11.93 8.11 6.20
CA ASN A 466 -12.28 7.19 5.12
C ASN A 466 -11.12 6.23 4.78
N ALA A 467 -9.87 6.71 4.86
CA ALA A 467 -8.68 5.90 4.70
C ALA A 467 -8.63 4.81 5.78
N VAL A 468 -8.76 5.18 7.06
CA VAL A 468 -8.80 4.21 8.18
C VAL A 468 -9.94 3.20 8.01
N ALA A 469 -11.15 3.67 7.67
CA ALA A 469 -12.28 2.77 7.42
C ALA A 469 -12.01 1.78 6.28
N THR A 470 -11.26 2.19 5.26
CA THR A 470 -10.86 1.32 4.15
C THR A 470 -9.75 0.35 4.58
N GLN A 471 -8.77 0.81 5.37
CA GLN A 471 -7.69 -0.01 5.91
C GLN A 471 -8.22 -1.15 6.81
N TRP A 472 -9.27 -0.90 7.59
CA TRP A 472 -9.92 -1.93 8.43
C TRP A 472 -10.52 -3.09 7.64
N LEU A 473 -10.82 -2.92 6.34
CA LEU A 473 -11.24 -4.03 5.47
C LEU A 473 -10.13 -5.08 5.28
N SER A 474 -8.88 -4.77 5.62
CA SER A 474 -7.78 -5.75 5.65
C SER A 474 -8.02 -6.89 6.63
N PHE A 475 -8.98 -6.77 7.57
CA PHE A 475 -9.39 -7.83 8.50
C PHE A 475 -9.79 -9.11 7.77
N SER A 476 -10.44 -8.98 6.60
CA SER A 476 -10.77 -10.10 5.69
C SER A 476 -9.55 -10.95 5.26
N ARG A 477 -8.32 -10.45 5.41
CA ARG A 477 -7.08 -11.10 4.96
C ARG A 477 -6.25 -11.70 6.08
N TYR A 478 -6.67 -11.62 7.34
CA TYR A 478 -5.85 -12.10 8.47
C TYR A 478 -5.53 -13.59 8.33
N VAL A 479 -6.52 -14.43 8.05
CA VAL A 479 -6.30 -15.88 7.91
C VAL A 479 -5.42 -16.20 6.68
N VAL A 480 -5.60 -15.47 5.57
CA VAL A 480 -4.74 -15.61 4.39
C VAL A 480 -3.29 -15.18 4.69
N CYS A 481 -3.11 -14.15 5.53
CA CYS A 481 -1.80 -13.73 5.99
C CYS A 481 -1.19 -14.75 6.95
N ALA A 482 -1.97 -15.37 7.82
CA ALA A 482 -1.53 -16.46 8.67
C ALA A 482 -1.03 -17.64 7.83
N ASP A 483 -1.78 -18.05 6.80
CA ASP A 483 -1.37 -19.08 5.84
C ASP A 483 -0.04 -18.73 5.16
N MET A 484 0.16 -17.46 4.78
CA MET A 484 1.43 -16.99 4.20
C MET A 484 2.57 -17.12 5.21
N LYS A 485 2.38 -16.73 6.47
CA LYS A 485 3.40 -16.88 7.52
C LYS A 485 3.74 -18.35 7.77
N LYS A 486 2.73 -19.22 7.91
CA LYS A 486 2.90 -20.68 8.05
C LYS A 486 3.64 -21.29 6.85
N LEU A 487 3.30 -20.83 5.64
CA LEU A 487 3.96 -21.23 4.40
C LEU A 487 5.44 -20.89 4.40
N VAL A 488 5.78 -19.66 4.79
CA VAL A 488 7.17 -19.17 4.89
C VAL A 488 7.95 -19.91 5.96
N TRP A 489 7.37 -20.09 7.16
CA TRP A 489 7.96 -20.88 8.24
C TRP A 489 8.31 -22.29 7.76
N ARG A 490 7.37 -22.95 7.09
CA ARG A 490 7.57 -24.31 6.60
C ARG A 490 8.61 -24.40 5.49
N MET A 491 8.66 -23.41 4.60
CA MET A 491 9.75 -23.30 3.64
C MET A 491 11.09 -23.25 4.38
N ARG A 492 11.25 -22.35 5.35
CA ARG A 492 12.50 -22.22 6.10
C ARG A 492 12.92 -23.54 6.76
N LYS A 493 12.02 -24.20 7.48
CA LYS A 493 12.29 -25.51 8.11
C LYS A 493 12.74 -26.57 7.11
N ASN A 494 12.06 -26.69 5.98
CA ASN A 494 12.43 -27.67 4.94
C ASN A 494 13.79 -27.38 4.29
N TRP A 495 14.21 -26.11 4.28
CA TRP A 495 15.49 -25.67 3.72
C TRP A 495 16.59 -25.53 4.80
N GLY A 496 16.31 -25.86 6.06
CA GLY A 496 17.26 -25.70 7.17
C GLY A 496 17.63 -24.23 7.46
N LEU A 497 16.76 -23.29 7.13
CA LEU A 497 17.00 -21.85 7.32
C LEU A 497 16.41 -21.37 8.67
N PRO A 498 17.07 -20.44 9.37
CA PRO A 498 16.55 -19.87 10.61
C PRO A 498 15.34 -18.95 10.38
N VAL A 499 14.55 -18.65 11.44
CA VAL A 499 13.35 -17.78 11.38
C VAL A 499 13.54 -16.49 10.58
N ASN A 500 14.71 -15.86 10.65
CA ASN A 500 15.00 -14.60 9.93
C ASN A 500 16.13 -14.73 8.90
N GLY A 501 16.50 -15.96 8.55
CA GLY A 501 17.55 -16.21 7.56
C GLY A 501 17.18 -15.67 6.18
N PRO A 502 18.17 -15.22 5.38
CA PRO A 502 17.94 -14.75 4.03
C PRO A 502 17.35 -15.88 3.19
N MET A 503 16.16 -15.65 2.61
CA MET A 503 15.61 -16.53 1.58
C MET A 503 15.86 -15.91 0.21
N ALA A 504 16.59 -16.61 -0.65
CA ALA A 504 16.79 -16.18 -2.02
C ALA A 504 15.44 -16.20 -2.78
N ILE A 505 14.90 -15.01 -3.08
CA ILE A 505 13.82 -14.82 -4.05
C ILE A 505 14.45 -14.57 -5.42
N GLU A 506 15.32 -15.46 -5.88
CA GLU A 506 15.89 -15.29 -7.22
C GLU A 506 14.80 -15.44 -8.31
N PRO A 507 14.92 -14.70 -9.42
CA PRO A 507 14.27 -15.04 -10.66
C PRO A 507 14.94 -16.30 -11.20
N VAL A 508 14.36 -17.47 -10.90
CA VAL A 508 14.71 -18.66 -11.68
C VAL A 508 14.14 -18.42 -13.07
N ASP A 509 15.02 -18.13 -14.04
CA ASP A 509 14.69 -18.26 -15.45
C ASP A 509 14.08 -19.65 -15.66
N GLU A 510 12.88 -19.71 -16.23
CA GLU A 510 12.18 -20.96 -16.53
C GLU A 510 12.96 -21.87 -17.52
N HIS A 511 14.16 -21.47 -17.93
CA HIS A 511 15.05 -22.15 -18.86
C HIS A 511 16.36 -22.68 -18.28
N ALA A 512 16.74 -22.35 -17.03
CA ALA A 512 18.04 -22.75 -16.46
C ALA A 512 17.89 -23.44 -15.10
N THR A 513 17.57 -24.73 -15.09
CA THR A 513 17.89 -25.63 -13.97
C THR A 513 17.95 -27.07 -14.49
N GLN A 514 18.98 -27.33 -15.30
CA GLN A 514 19.51 -28.68 -15.55
C GLN A 514 20.92 -28.76 -14.96
N SER A 515 21.07 -28.63 -13.64
CA SER A 515 22.33 -28.97 -12.97
C SER A 515 22.22 -28.79 -11.45
N ALA A 516 21.85 -29.85 -10.75
CA ALA A 516 22.44 -30.32 -9.49
C ALA A 516 21.68 -31.56 -9.03
N ASN A 517 22.43 -32.63 -8.80
CA ASN A 517 22.02 -34.00 -8.45
C ASN A 517 20.72 -34.13 -7.65
N VAL A 518 19.63 -34.54 -8.32
CA VAL A 518 18.49 -35.19 -7.68
C VAL A 518 18.24 -36.49 -8.45
N GLU A 519 18.29 -37.59 -7.71
CA GLU A 519 17.98 -38.93 -8.18
C GLU A 519 16.76 -38.95 -9.10
N LYS A 520 16.91 -39.60 -10.25
CA LYS A 520 15.84 -39.84 -11.22
C LYS A 520 14.63 -40.48 -10.51
N SER A 521 13.56 -39.74 -10.23
CA SER A 521 12.27 -40.38 -9.92
C SER A 521 11.04 -39.58 -10.37
N SER A 522 10.22 -40.29 -11.16
CA SER A 522 8.87 -40.00 -11.66
C SER A 522 8.72 -38.97 -12.80
N ASN A 523 8.34 -39.48 -13.99
CA ASN A 523 7.82 -38.71 -15.13
C ASN A 523 6.39 -38.15 -14.88
N GLY A 524 5.94 -38.11 -13.63
CA GLY A 524 4.56 -37.82 -13.26
C GLY A 524 4.41 -36.88 -12.08
N CYS A 525 3.23 -36.31 -11.94
CA CYS A 525 2.88 -35.40 -10.87
C CYS A 525 2.98 -36.10 -9.50
N SER A 526 3.74 -35.51 -8.58
CA SER A 526 3.92 -36.01 -7.20
C SER A 526 2.67 -36.04 -6.30
N VAL A 527 1.51 -35.63 -6.82
CA VAL A 527 0.24 -35.59 -6.09
C VAL A 527 -0.75 -36.59 -6.69
N CYS A 528 -0.98 -36.53 -8.00
CA CYS A 528 -1.96 -37.39 -8.67
C CYS A 528 -1.34 -38.54 -9.50
N ASN A 529 -0.01 -38.66 -9.51
CA ASN A 529 0.78 -39.64 -10.28
C ASN A 529 0.55 -39.64 -11.80
N ARG A 530 -0.22 -38.69 -12.34
CA ARG A 530 -0.43 -38.55 -13.79
C ARG A 530 0.85 -38.07 -14.47
N SER A 531 1.18 -38.67 -15.61
CA SER A 531 2.31 -38.26 -16.45
C SER A 531 2.22 -36.78 -16.86
N HIS A 532 3.35 -36.09 -16.95
CA HIS A 532 3.36 -34.64 -17.22
C HIS A 532 2.92 -34.24 -18.64
N GLY A 533 2.81 -35.17 -19.59
CA GLY A 533 2.35 -34.89 -20.97
C GLY A 533 3.05 -33.68 -21.60
N PHE A 534 2.35 -32.90 -22.43
CA PHE A 534 2.81 -31.61 -22.96
C PHE A 534 2.71 -30.45 -21.94
N SER A 535 2.40 -30.73 -20.66
CA SER A 535 2.21 -29.69 -19.65
C SER A 535 3.54 -29.24 -19.05
N LEU A 536 3.75 -27.93 -18.95
CA LEU A 536 4.91 -27.34 -18.26
C LEU A 536 5.02 -27.90 -16.83
N ARG A 537 6.16 -28.56 -16.55
CA ARG A 537 6.48 -29.09 -15.22
C ARG A 537 6.66 -27.92 -14.26
N ARG A 538 5.79 -27.82 -13.25
CA ARG A 538 5.93 -26.85 -12.16
C ARG A 538 6.56 -27.55 -10.96
N THR A 539 7.42 -26.86 -10.24
CA THR A 539 8.06 -27.41 -9.03
C THR A 539 7.47 -26.75 -7.78
N CYS A 540 7.05 -27.57 -6.82
CA CYS A 540 6.61 -27.08 -5.51
C CYS A 540 7.81 -26.53 -4.71
N LYS A 541 7.71 -25.30 -4.20
CA LYS A 541 8.82 -24.67 -3.45
C LYS A 541 9.01 -25.14 -2.00
N ILE A 542 8.15 -26.02 -1.49
CA ILE A 542 8.33 -26.70 -0.19
C ILE A 542 9.01 -28.06 -0.39
N CYS A 543 8.37 -28.98 -1.12
CA CYS A 543 8.86 -30.36 -1.25
C CYS A 543 9.81 -30.59 -2.45
N GLN A 544 10.03 -29.58 -3.29
CA GLN A 544 10.83 -29.65 -4.53
C GLN A 544 10.37 -30.68 -5.57
N ARG A 545 9.15 -31.24 -5.42
CA ARG A 545 8.62 -32.22 -6.37
C ARG A 545 7.85 -31.57 -7.53
N GLY A 546 7.89 -32.23 -8.69
CA GLY A 546 7.15 -31.83 -9.88
C GLY A 546 5.64 -32.02 -9.73
N VAL A 547 4.84 -31.07 -10.21
CA VAL A 547 3.37 -31.11 -10.18
C VAL A 547 2.76 -30.65 -11.50
N CYS A 548 1.61 -31.23 -11.85
CA CYS A 548 0.78 -30.77 -12.96
C CYS A 548 0.07 -29.45 -12.60
N SER A 549 -0.52 -28.80 -13.60
CA SER A 549 -1.26 -27.53 -13.43
C SER A 549 -2.42 -27.63 -12.44
N SER A 550 -3.16 -28.75 -12.41
CA SER A 550 -4.30 -28.97 -11.51
C SER A 550 -3.89 -29.22 -10.06
N CYS A 551 -2.70 -29.77 -9.84
CA CYS A 551 -2.14 -29.99 -8.51
C CYS A 551 -1.25 -28.82 -8.06
N ASN A 552 -1.26 -27.70 -8.78
CA ASN A 552 -0.45 -26.52 -8.51
C ASN A 552 -1.29 -25.35 -8.03
N VAL A 553 -0.89 -24.75 -6.91
CA VAL A 553 -1.47 -23.53 -6.37
C VAL A 553 -0.41 -22.45 -6.33
N LYS A 554 -0.74 -21.24 -6.82
CA LYS A 554 0.12 -20.06 -6.70
C LYS A 554 -0.26 -19.25 -5.47
N LYS A 555 0.69 -19.02 -4.56
CA LYS A 555 0.50 -18.21 -3.36
C LYS A 555 1.55 -17.11 -3.27
N LEU A 556 1.17 -15.97 -2.72
CA LEU A 556 2.11 -14.88 -2.42
C LEU A 556 3.03 -15.33 -1.28
N VAL A 557 4.31 -15.08 -1.44
CA VAL A 557 5.33 -15.29 -0.41
C VAL A 557 5.97 -13.93 -0.15
N CYS A 558 5.99 -13.50 1.11
CA CYS A 558 6.66 -12.29 1.56
C CYS A 558 7.83 -12.69 2.46
N VAL A 559 9.03 -12.16 2.21
CA VAL A 559 10.21 -12.36 3.05
C VAL A 559 10.97 -11.04 3.16
N LEU A 560 11.86 -10.95 4.14
CA LEU A 560 12.80 -9.83 4.20
C LEU A 560 13.99 -10.08 3.27
N ALA A 561 14.42 -9.04 2.59
CA ALA A 561 15.70 -9.02 1.91
C ALA A 561 16.85 -9.13 2.94
N PRO A 562 18.07 -9.47 2.50
CA PRO A 562 19.24 -9.54 3.38
C PRO A 562 19.53 -8.25 4.15
N ASP A 563 19.07 -7.09 3.64
CA ASP A 563 19.18 -5.79 4.32
C ASP A 563 18.26 -5.66 5.57
N ARG A 564 17.37 -6.64 5.81
CA ARG A 564 16.34 -6.66 6.86
C ARG A 564 15.38 -5.46 6.88
N ARG A 565 15.39 -4.65 5.82
CA ARG A 565 14.58 -3.43 5.67
C ARG A 565 13.53 -3.59 4.59
N THR A 566 13.93 -4.19 3.47
CA THR A 566 13.10 -4.34 2.28
C THR A 566 12.29 -5.62 2.36
N VAL A 567 10.98 -5.54 2.13
CA VAL A 567 10.13 -6.74 1.98
C VAL A 567 10.11 -7.14 0.51
N LEU A 568 10.58 -8.35 0.23
CA LEU A 568 10.48 -8.98 -1.08
C LEU A 568 9.20 -9.82 -1.13
N ASP A 569 8.39 -9.62 -2.15
CA ASP A 569 7.21 -10.45 -2.39
C ASP A 569 7.18 -11.04 -3.79
N LYS A 570 6.74 -12.31 -3.89
CA LYS A 570 6.58 -12.98 -5.18
C LYS A 570 5.56 -14.11 -5.09
N LYS A 571 4.76 -14.27 -6.14
CA LYS A 571 3.90 -15.46 -6.27
C LYS A 571 4.76 -16.68 -6.57
N ARG A 572 4.67 -17.71 -5.74
CA ARG A 572 5.39 -18.98 -5.87
C ARG A 572 4.43 -20.16 -6.04
N SER A 573 4.94 -21.23 -6.62
CA SER A 573 4.21 -22.45 -6.96
C SER A 573 4.34 -23.49 -5.85
N PHE A 574 3.20 -24.02 -5.41
CA PHE A 574 3.12 -25.05 -4.37
C PHE A 574 2.22 -26.20 -4.83
N CYS A 575 2.47 -27.41 -4.34
CA CYS A 575 1.55 -28.53 -4.56
C CYS A 575 0.35 -28.41 -3.62
N THR A 576 -0.78 -28.99 -4.01
CA THR A 576 -2.01 -29.00 -3.19
C THR A 576 -1.81 -29.69 -1.84
N MET A 577 -0.98 -30.73 -1.75
CA MET A 577 -0.68 -31.42 -0.49
C MET A 577 0.09 -30.55 0.50
N CYS A 578 1.16 -29.88 0.07
CA CYS A 578 1.89 -28.96 0.94
C CYS A 578 0.99 -27.79 1.38
N MET A 579 0.13 -27.28 0.49
CA MET A 579 -0.82 -26.23 0.85
C MET A 579 -1.84 -26.71 1.88
N TYR A 580 -2.38 -27.91 1.72
CA TYR A 580 -3.32 -28.51 2.67
C TYR A 580 -2.70 -28.61 4.07
N GLU A 581 -1.48 -29.12 4.16
CA GLU A 581 -0.78 -29.23 5.43
C GLU A 581 -0.43 -27.85 6.03
N VAL A 582 -0.07 -26.84 5.21
CA VAL A 582 0.13 -25.45 5.68
C VAL A 582 -1.15 -24.91 6.32
N THR A 583 -2.29 -25.02 5.65
CA THR A 583 -3.58 -24.51 6.16
C THR A 583 -4.02 -25.19 7.46
N ARG A 584 -3.60 -26.44 7.68
CA ARG A 584 -3.92 -27.21 8.88
C ARG A 584 -2.90 -27.09 10.01
N SER A 585 -1.73 -26.50 9.74
CA SER A 585 -0.69 -26.35 10.74
C SER A 585 -1.15 -25.45 11.88
N ASP A 586 -0.81 -25.82 13.11
CA ASP A 586 -1.19 -25.09 14.31
C ASP A 586 -0.35 -23.81 14.47
N ALA A 587 -1.00 -22.65 14.51
CA ALA A 587 -0.35 -21.36 14.64
C ALA A 587 0.36 -21.18 15.99
N VAL A 588 -0.18 -21.77 17.07
CA VAL A 588 0.44 -21.70 18.40
C VAL A 588 1.77 -22.45 18.41
N SER A 589 1.77 -23.68 17.90
CA SER A 589 2.99 -24.49 17.77
C SER A 589 4.06 -23.82 16.93
N ILE A 590 3.68 -23.20 15.80
CA ILE A 590 4.61 -22.46 14.94
C ILE A 590 5.16 -21.24 15.66
N ALA A 591 4.31 -20.46 16.34
CA ALA A 591 4.76 -19.28 17.08
C ALA A 591 5.73 -19.64 18.23
N ARG A 592 5.47 -20.74 18.95
CA ARG A 592 6.39 -21.26 19.98
C ARG A 592 7.75 -21.62 19.40
N ASP A 593 7.74 -22.33 18.28
CA ASP A 593 8.97 -22.71 17.58
C ASP A 593 9.76 -21.48 17.11
N GLU A 594 9.10 -20.47 16.54
CA GLU A 594 9.74 -19.18 16.19
C GLU A 594 10.34 -18.48 17.41
N ILE A 595 9.65 -18.50 18.56
CA ILE A 595 10.14 -17.89 19.81
C ILE A 595 11.38 -18.61 20.33
N ARG A 596 11.39 -19.95 20.30
CA ARG A 596 12.53 -20.76 20.76
C ARG A 596 13.78 -20.52 19.92
N GLU A 597 13.64 -20.47 18.59
CA GLU A 597 14.76 -20.17 17.68
C GLU A 597 15.31 -18.75 17.86
N LEU A 598 14.46 -17.77 18.22
CA LEU A 598 14.92 -16.41 18.49
C LEU A 598 15.62 -16.26 19.85
N GLN A 599 15.44 -17.23 20.75
CA GLN A 599 16.05 -17.26 22.08
C GLN A 599 17.30 -18.15 22.16
N SER A 600 17.58 -18.98 21.16
CA SER A 600 18.82 -19.77 21.10
C SER A 600 20.04 -18.85 20.86
N PRO A 601 21.13 -18.97 21.64
CA PRO A 601 22.37 -18.25 21.36
C PRO A 601 22.87 -18.58 19.95
N GLU A 602 23.31 -17.57 19.19
CA GLU A 602 24.12 -17.83 17.99
C GLU A 602 25.34 -18.66 18.42
N PRO A 603 25.74 -19.71 17.67
CA PRO A 603 27.00 -20.38 17.92
C PRO A 603 28.10 -19.33 17.83
N GLN A 604 28.85 -19.15 18.92
CA GLN A 604 30.11 -18.43 18.88
C GLN A 604 30.99 -19.20 17.89
N ASP A 605 31.47 -18.52 16.85
CA ASP A 605 32.57 -19.03 16.05
C ASP A 605 33.72 -19.27 17.03
N ASP A 606 33.97 -20.53 17.37
CA ASP A 606 35.14 -20.91 18.14
C ASP A 606 36.37 -20.37 17.39
N GLU A 607 37.09 -19.44 18.02
CA GLU A 607 38.43 -19.07 17.57
C GLU A 607 39.24 -20.36 17.39
N PRO A 608 40.03 -20.48 16.31
CA PRO A 608 40.88 -21.64 16.14
C PRO A 608 41.82 -21.73 17.35
N GLU A 609 41.73 -22.85 18.08
CA GLU A 609 42.67 -23.24 19.11
C GLU A 609 44.08 -22.90 18.64
N THR A 610 44.72 -21.98 19.36
CA THR A 610 46.14 -21.70 19.23
C THR A 610 46.89 -22.99 19.56
N THR A 611 47.32 -23.67 18.52
CA THR A 611 48.20 -24.82 18.61
C THR A 611 49.43 -24.45 19.42
N ALA A 612 49.74 -25.32 20.37
CA ALA A 612 50.92 -25.30 21.22
C ALA A 612 52.20 -24.94 20.44
N ASP A 613 52.76 -23.75 20.67
CA ASP A 613 54.18 -23.45 20.43
C ASP A 613 54.62 -22.11 21.04
N GLU A 614 54.32 -21.87 22.33
CA GLU A 614 55.01 -20.84 23.13
C GLU A 614 55.38 -21.37 24.53
N ARG A 615 56.07 -22.52 24.55
CA ARG A 615 56.80 -23.01 25.74
C ARG A 615 58.28 -23.26 25.43
N ILE A 616 58.94 -22.45 24.60
CA ILE A 616 60.41 -22.30 24.63
C ILE A 616 60.75 -20.84 24.24
N ALA A 617 60.70 -19.90 25.18
CA ALA A 617 61.42 -18.61 25.11
C ALA A 617 61.29 -17.81 26.41
N SER A 618 61.62 -18.39 27.56
CA SER A 618 61.81 -17.62 28.81
C SER A 618 63.02 -18.05 29.64
N ILE A 619 63.93 -18.83 29.05
CA ILE A 619 65.22 -19.17 29.65
C ILE A 619 66.31 -18.74 28.67
N ASP A 620 66.67 -17.46 28.72
CA ASP A 620 68.04 -16.94 28.49
C ASP A 620 68.00 -15.43 28.26
N LYS A 621 67.88 -14.66 29.35
CA LYS A 621 68.48 -13.32 29.47
C LYS A 621 68.83 -13.04 30.92
N THR A 622 69.87 -13.72 31.41
CA THR A 622 70.72 -13.25 32.51
C THR A 622 72.14 -13.74 32.22
N SER A 623 72.92 -12.93 31.50
CA SER A 623 74.39 -12.88 31.57
C SER A 623 74.89 -11.74 30.71
N THR A 624 75.75 -10.93 31.32
CA THR A 624 76.53 -9.76 30.83
C THR A 624 75.80 -8.45 30.60
#